data_AF-A0A962CJT8-F1
#
_entry.id   AF-A0A962CJT8-F1
#
_cell.length_a   1.000
_cell.length_b   1.000
_cell.length_c   1.000
_cell.angle_alpha   90.00
_cell.angle_beta   90.00
_cell.angle_gamma   90.00
#
_symmetry.space_group_name_H-M   'P 1'
#
loop_
_entity.id
_entity.type
_entity.pdbx_description
1 polymer ?
#
loop_
_entity_poly.entity_id
_entity_poly.type
_entity_poly.pdbx_seq_one_letter_code
_entity_poly.pdbx_strand_id
1 'polypeptide(L)' 'LLTVGPSIADAFLAMYLFETTCQIQLAAQAGGELIRVDPRILDGVAHAVRTQTEGMGGAFVWPALLRKLDRADPSYRH' A
#
# COMPACT_ATOMS: atom_id res chain seq x y z
N LEU A 1 10.52 -3.45 9.79
CA LEU A 1 10.07 -3.66 8.40
C LEU A 1 11.08 -3.05 7.45
N LEU A 2 11.36 -3.66 6.30
CA LEU A 2 12.23 -3.10 5.25
C LEU A 2 11.56 -3.27 3.89
N THR A 3 11.42 -2.18 3.13
CA THR A 3 10.96 -2.20 1.73
C THR A 3 11.93 -1.39 0.87
N VAL A 4 11.95 -1.70 -0.42
CA VAL A 4 12.74 -1.01 -1.43
C VAL A 4 11.88 -0.76 -2.66
N GLY A 5 12.21 0.26 -3.44
CA GLY A 5 11.50 0.60 -4.68
C GLY A 5 12.37 1.49 -5.58
N PRO A 6 12.04 1.60 -6.88
CA PRO A 6 12.78 2.41 -7.83
C PRO A 6 12.66 3.92 -7.57
N SER A 7 11.68 4.33 -6.75
CA SER A 7 11.52 5.70 -6.27
C SER A 7 11.13 5.72 -4.79
N ILE A 8 11.26 6.90 -4.17
CA ILE A 8 10.79 7.13 -2.78
C ILE A 8 9.29 6.84 -2.67
N ALA A 9 8.50 7.23 -3.67
CA ALA A 9 7.07 7.00 -3.69
C ALA A 9 6.72 5.52 -3.68
N ASP A 10 7.42 4.71 -4.48
CA ASP A 10 7.20 3.26 -4.54
C ASP A 10 7.63 2.56 -3.25
N ALA A 11 8.79 2.93 -2.71
CA ALA A 11 9.29 2.37 -1.45
C ALA A 11 8.33 2.68 -0.29
N PHE A 12 7.82 3.92 -0.22
CA PHE A 12 6.87 4.35 0.81
C PHE A 12 5.52 3.66 0.67
N LEU A 13 4.97 3.55 -0.55
CA LEU A 13 3.73 2.81 -0.79
C LEU A 13 3.88 1.34 -0.39
N ALA A 14 4.99 0.69 -0.77
CA ALA A 14 5.27 -0.69 -0.38
C ALA A 14 5.36 -0.84 1.15
N MET A 15 6.02 0.09 1.84
CA MET A 15 6.12 0.11 3.30
C MET A 15 4.73 0.19 3.95
N TYR A 16 3.90 1.13 3.49
CA TYR A 16 2.53 1.32 4.00
C TYR A 16 1.67 0.06 3.79
N LEU A 17 1.71 -0.54 2.60
CA LEU A 17 0.92 -1.72 2.28
C LEU A 17 1.35 -2.92 3.11
N PHE A 18 2.65 -3.12 3.30
CA PHE A 18 3.15 -4.22 4.11
C PHE A 18 2.69 -4.09 5.56
N GLU A 19 2.90 -2.92 6.17
CA GLU A 19 2.47 -2.65 7.56
C GLU A 19 0.96 -2.85 7.71
N THR A 20 0.16 -2.28 6.81
CA THR A 20 -1.30 -2.43 6.82
C THR A 20 -1.73 -3.89 6.68
N THR A 21 -1.06 -4.66 5.81
CA THR A 21 -1.37 -6.08 5.61
C THR A 21 -1.06 -6.89 6.87
N CYS A 22 0.05 -6.62 7.55
CA CYS A 22 0.37 -7.25 8.82
C CYS A 22 -0.67 -6.93 9.90
N GLN A 23 -1.09 -5.67 10.01
CA GLN A 23 -2.13 -5.26 10.95
C GLN A 23 -3.46 -5.96 10.66
N ILE A 24 -3.88 -6.03 9.40
CA ILE A 24 -5.09 -6.76 8.97
C ILE A 24 -4.97 -8.25 9.31
N GLN A 25 -3.81 -8.87 9.05
CA GLN A 25 -3.60 -10.29 9.34
C GLN A 25 -3.75 -10.58 10.84
N LEU A 26 -3.14 -9.76 11.69
CA LEU A 26 -3.26 -9.89 13.14
C LEU A 26 -4.71 -9.73 13.61
N ALA A 27 -5.41 -8.72 13.09
CA ALA A 27 -6.82 -8.49 13.42
C ALA A 27 -7.72 -9.67 12.98
N ALA A 28 -7.48 -10.21 11.78
CA ALA A 28 -8.24 -11.35 11.28
C ALA A 28 -7.98 -12.61 12.12
N GLN A 29 -6.72 -12.88 12.49
CA GLN A 29 -6.34 -14.03 13.32
C GLN A 29 -6.91 -13.95 14.74
N ALA A 30 -7.06 -12.74 15.28
CA ALA A 30 -7.73 -12.53 16.56
C ALA A 30 -9.24 -12.80 16.50
N GLY A 31 -9.85 -12.76 15.31
CA GLY A 31 -11.29 -12.95 15.09
C GLY A 31 -11.76 -14.41 14.98
N GLY A 32 -10.84 -15.39 14.97
CA GLY A 32 -11.17 -16.81 14.88
C GLY A 32 -10.61 -17.49 13.63
N GLU A 33 -11.31 -18.52 13.13
CA GLU A 33 -10.85 -19.30 11.98
C GLU A 33 -10.81 -18.45 10.71
N LEU A 34 -9.67 -18.49 10.01
CA LEU A 34 -9.44 -17.70 8.80
C LEU A 34 -10.08 -18.35 7.58
N ILE A 35 -10.92 -17.59 6.87
CA ILE A 35 -11.40 -17.98 5.55
C ILE A 35 -10.32 -17.68 4.51
N ARG A 36 -9.86 -18.72 3.82
CA ARG A 36 -8.87 -18.57 2.74
C ARG A 36 -9.55 -18.13 1.45
N VAL A 37 -8.98 -17.13 0.79
CA VAL A 37 -9.40 -16.70 -0.54
C VAL A 37 -9.03 -17.78 -1.56
N ASP A 38 -9.94 -18.07 -2.50
CA ASP A 38 -9.69 -19.01 -3.60
C ASP A 38 -8.47 -18.55 -4.42
N PRO A 39 -7.46 -19.40 -4.65
CA PRO A 39 -6.26 -19.04 -5.40
C PRO A 39 -6.55 -18.45 -6.79
N ARG A 40 -7.62 -18.88 -7.46
CA ARG A 40 -8.01 -18.39 -8.80
C ARG A 40 -8.40 -16.91 -8.79
N ILE A 41 -8.86 -16.39 -7.64
CA ILE A 41 -9.13 -14.97 -7.47
C ILE A 41 -7.82 -14.19 -7.36
N LEU A 42 -6.82 -14.77 -6.68
CA LEU A 42 -5.52 -14.13 -6.45
C LEU A 42 -4.74 -13.91 -7.75
N ASP A 43 -4.89 -14.82 -8.73
CA ASP A 43 -4.24 -14.72 -10.05
C ASP A 43 -4.55 -13.41 -10.77
N GLY A 44 -5.75 -12.85 -10.60
CA GLY A 44 -6.18 -11.61 -11.24
C GLY A 44 -5.79 -10.33 -10.50
N VAL A 45 -5.40 -10.42 -9.23
CA VAL A 45 -5.22 -9.23 -8.35
C VAL A 45 -4.10 -8.34 -8.86
N ALA A 46 -2.96 -8.91 -9.26
CA ALA A 46 -1.83 -8.12 -9.76
C ALA A 46 -2.19 -7.35 -11.04
N HIS A 47 -2.99 -7.96 -11.92
CA HIS A 47 -3.48 -7.29 -13.12
C HIS A 47 -4.45 -6.15 -12.75
N ALA A 48 -5.44 -6.43 -11.89
CA ALA A 48 -6.42 -5.44 -11.45
C ALA A 48 -5.76 -4.21 -10.81
N VAL A 49 -4.78 -4.41 -9.92
CA VAL A 49 -4.02 -3.33 -9.28
C VAL A 49 -3.27 -2.49 -10.32
N ARG A 50 -2.61 -3.13 -11.29
CA ARG A 50 -1.93 -2.40 -12.38
C ARG A 50 -2.92 -1.61 -13.22
N THR A 51 -4.06 -2.18 -13.60
CA THR A 51 -5.08 -1.49 -14.39
C THR A 51 -5.65 -0.28 -13.65
N GLN A 52 -5.98 -0.43 -12.37
CA GLN A 52 -6.58 0.66 -11.57
C GLN A 52 -5.60 1.81 -11.30
N THR A 53 -4.31 1.50 -11.17
CA THR A 53 -3.26 2.50 -10.95
C THR A 53 -2.67 3.04 -12.25
N GLU A 54 -3.19 2.62 -13.41
CA GLU A 54 -2.61 2.89 -14.74
C GLU A 54 -1.11 2.52 -14.81
N GLY A 55 -0.68 1.55 -14.00
CA GLY A 55 0.73 1.16 -13.86
C GLY A 55 1.62 2.19 -13.16
N MET A 56 1.07 3.29 -12.64
CA MET A 56 1.84 4.39 -12.03
C MET A 56 2.46 4.04 -10.67
N GLY A 57 2.02 2.93 -10.04
CA GLY A 57 2.59 2.48 -8.76
C GLY A 57 2.47 3.55 -7.68
N GLY A 58 3.59 3.84 -6.99
CA GLY A 58 3.68 4.87 -5.96
C GLY A 58 3.32 6.27 -6.46
N ALA A 59 3.58 6.58 -7.74
CA ALA A 59 3.31 7.89 -8.31
C ALA A 59 1.81 8.23 -8.36
N PHE A 60 0.92 7.22 -8.35
CA PHE A 60 -0.53 7.42 -8.29
C PHE A 60 -0.97 8.08 -6.98
N VAL A 61 -0.45 7.59 -5.84
CA VAL A 61 -0.87 8.05 -4.50
C VAL A 61 -0.01 9.20 -3.96
N TRP A 62 1.23 9.31 -4.42
CA TRP A 62 2.22 10.23 -3.88
C TRP A 62 1.77 11.71 -3.81
N PRO A 63 1.13 12.28 -4.85
CA PRO A 63 0.66 13.66 -4.79
C PRO A 63 -0.38 13.89 -3.69
N ALA A 64 -1.24 12.90 -3.43
CA ALA A 64 -2.25 13.01 -2.38
C ALA A 64 -1.63 12.97 -0.97
N LEU A 65 -0.60 12.14 -0.78
CA LEU A 65 0.16 12.08 0.47
C LEU A 65 0.91 13.38 0.75
N LEU A 66 1.57 13.95 -0.27
CA LEU A 66 2.21 15.26 -0.13
C LEU A 66 1.19 16.36 0.21
N ARG A 67 0.05 16.41 -0.48
CA ARG A 67 -1.02 17.36 -0.11
C ARG A 67 -1.51 17.20 1.33
N LYS A 68 -1.52 15.97 1.86
CA LYS A 68 -1.88 15.72 3.27
C LYS A 68 -0.78 16.21 4.20
N LEU A 69 0.49 15.92 3.90
CA LEU A 69 1.63 16.38 4.68
C LEU A 69 1.70 17.91 4.71
N ASP A 70 1.46 18.56 3.57
CA ASP A 70 1.40 20.02 3.45
C ASP A 70 0.40 20.69 4.40
N ARG A 71 -0.73 20.03 4.63
CA ARG A 71 -1.75 20.50 5.57
C ARG A 71 -1.39 20.21 7.03
N ALA A 72 -0.66 19.13 7.28
CA ALA A 72 -0.32 18.69 8.63
C ALA A 72 0.89 19.46 9.16
N ASP A 73 1.93 19.59 8.35
CA ASP A 73 3.16 20.27 8.69
C ASP A 73 3.92 20.65 7.40
N PRO A 74 3.91 21.92 6.97
CA PRO A 74 4.64 22.35 5.79
C PRO A 74 6.14 22.53 6.02
N SER A 75 6.64 22.41 7.26
CA SER A 75 8.05 22.68 7.61
C SER A 75 9.04 21.71 6.95
N TYR A 76 8.61 20.51 6.56
CA TYR A 76 9.47 19.51 5.89
C TYR A 76 10.14 19.99 4.59
N ARG A 77 9.68 21.13 4.05
CA ARG A 77 10.25 21.76 2.86
C ARG A 77 11.49 22.61 3.13
N HIS A 78 11.81 22.93 4.38
CA HIS A 78 12.81 23.91 4.78
C HIS A 78 13.80 23.37 5.81
#